data_AF-A0A812NT95-F1
#
_entry.id   AF-A0A812NT95-F1
#
_cell.length_a   1.000
_cell.length_b   1.000
_cell.length_c   1.000
_cell.angle_alpha   90.00
_cell.angle_beta   90.00
_cell.angle_gamma   90.00
#
_symmetry.space_group_name_H-M   'P 1'
#
loop_
_entity.id
_entity.type
_entity.pdbx_description
1 polymer ?
#
loop_
_entity_poly.entity_id
_entity_poly.type
_entity_poly.pdbx_seq_one_letter_code
_entity_poly.pdbx_strand_id
1 'polypeptide(L)'
;EYLAPSCAGAASQTAYLAQHELFEQCPVLRADIAVPQTWQEVLGAPSRCNAWVGTSRTLTPCHWDSYDNFLAQVHGFKRVVLLSPNQRTKLHVKVDAGTASQGNISPVNVEERA
;
A
#
# COMPACT_ATOMS: atom_id res chain seq x y z
N GLU A 1 2.58 7.43 -9.96
CA GLU A 1 1.91 8.63 -9.42
C GLU A 1 0.49 8.65 -9.97
N TYR A 2 -0.55 8.55 -9.13
CA TYR A 2 -1.94 8.51 -9.58
C TYR A 2 -2.70 9.63 -8.86
N LEU A 3 -2.88 10.75 -9.55
CA LEU A 3 -3.77 11.84 -9.13
C LEU A 3 -4.97 11.82 -10.06
N ALA A 4 -6.15 11.44 -9.55
CA ALA A 4 -7.40 11.58 -10.28
C ALA A 4 -8.26 12.68 -9.62
N PRO A 5 -8.67 13.74 -10.34
CA PRO A 5 -9.59 14.72 -9.82
C PRO A 5 -11.04 14.38 -10.20
N SER A 6 -12.00 14.84 -9.41
CA SER A 6 -13.35 15.17 -9.89
C SER A 6 -14.05 16.08 -8.90
N CYS A 7 -14.54 17.22 -9.38
CA CYS A 7 -15.22 18.24 -8.61
C CYS A 7 -16.73 18.18 -8.90
N ALA A 8 -17.58 18.15 -7.87
CA ALA A 8 -18.78 19.00 -7.74
C ALA A 8 -19.55 18.65 -6.45
N GLY A 9 -19.48 19.53 -5.44
CA GLY A 9 -20.23 19.43 -4.18
C GLY A 9 -19.36 19.23 -2.93
N ALA A 10 -18.25 19.98 -2.78
CA ALA A 10 -17.30 19.94 -1.65
C ALA A 10 -17.08 18.55 -1.01
N ALA A 11 -17.05 17.50 -1.83
CA ALA A 11 -16.53 16.20 -1.43
C ALA A 11 -15.03 16.42 -1.24
N SER A 12 -14.54 16.23 -0.01
CA SER A 12 -13.12 16.28 0.31
C SER A 12 -12.35 15.47 -0.74
N GLN A 13 -11.52 16.16 -1.54
CA GLN A 13 -10.72 15.53 -2.58
C GLN A 13 -9.76 14.54 -1.92
N THR A 14 -9.87 13.27 -2.27
CA THR A 14 -8.94 12.24 -1.77
C THR A 14 -7.59 12.45 -2.44
N ALA A 15 -6.54 12.64 -1.64
CA ALA A 15 -5.16 12.68 -2.10
C ALA A 15 -4.39 11.49 -1.52
N TYR A 16 -3.60 10.81 -2.36
CA TYR A 16 -2.84 9.63 -1.95
C TYR A 16 -1.47 9.57 -2.60
N LEU A 17 -0.43 9.86 -1.82
CA LEU A 17 0.95 9.55 -2.14
C LEU A 17 1.22 8.13 -1.64
N ALA A 18 1.20 7.16 -2.55
CA ALA A 18 1.36 5.73 -2.22
C ALA A 18 2.67 5.18 -2.78
N GLN A 19 3.27 4.24 -2.03
CA GLN A 19 4.43 3.47 -2.47
C GLN A 19 5.59 4.36 -2.97
N HIS A 20 5.86 5.43 -2.22
CA HIS A 20 6.82 6.46 -2.62
C HIS A 20 8.09 6.39 -1.77
N GLU A 21 9.26 6.45 -2.40
CA GLU A 21 10.58 6.48 -1.76
C GLU A 21 10.89 7.86 -1.16
N LEU A 22 9.98 8.37 -0.32
CA LEU A 22 10.06 9.73 0.26
C LEU A 22 11.33 9.93 1.08
N PHE A 23 11.82 8.87 1.73
CA PHE A 23 12.99 8.93 2.59
C PHE A 23 14.31 9.01 1.81
N GLU A 24 14.32 8.54 0.56
CA GLU A 24 15.45 8.75 -0.36
C GLU A 24 15.48 10.21 -0.84
N GLN A 25 14.31 10.81 -1.09
CA GLN A 25 14.20 12.20 -1.50
C GLN A 25 14.44 13.19 -0.35
N CYS A 26 14.13 12.80 0.88
CA CYS A 26 14.30 13.62 2.07
C CYS A 26 15.03 12.84 3.18
N PRO A 27 16.38 12.79 3.14
CA PRO A 27 17.18 12.02 4.08
C PRO A 27 17.01 12.42 5.56
N VAL A 28 16.58 13.65 5.82
CA VAL A 28 16.28 14.11 7.19
C VAL A 28 15.14 13.28 7.79
N LEU A 29 14.10 12.97 7.02
CA LEU A 29 12.99 12.12 7.47
C LEU A 29 13.41 10.66 7.63
N ARG A 30 14.44 10.20 6.88
CA ARG A 30 14.97 8.84 7.00
C ARG A 30 15.54 8.58 8.39
N ALA A 31 16.13 9.60 9.02
CA ALA A 31 16.74 9.50 10.35
C ALA A 31 15.70 9.22 11.45
N ASP A 32 14.43 9.57 11.23
CA ASP A 32 13.34 9.36 12.18
C ASP A 32 12.78 7.92 12.15
N ILE A 33 13.26 7.08 11.21
CA ILE A 33 12.78 5.71 11.02
C ILE A 33 13.84 4.72 11.46
N ALA A 34 13.48 3.91 12.46
CA ALA A 34 14.28 2.79 12.93
C ALA A 34 13.51 1.48 12.74
N VAL A 35 14.19 0.47 12.20
CA VAL A 35 13.70 -0.91 12.19
C VAL A 35 14.25 -1.60 13.43
N PRO A 36 13.42 -2.24 14.27
CA PRO A 36 13.90 -2.94 15.46
C PRO A 36 15.02 -3.93 15.12
N GLN A 37 16.10 -3.92 15.91
CA GLN A 37 17.27 -4.78 15.66
C GLN A 37 16.90 -6.26 15.59
N THR A 38 16.01 -6.71 16.49
CA THR A 38 15.53 -8.10 16.52
C THR A 38 14.87 -8.54 15.21
N TRP A 39 14.24 -7.62 14.47
CA TRP A 39 13.64 -7.93 13.17
C TRP A 39 14.71 -8.03 12.10
N GLN A 40 15.72 -7.15 12.14
CA GLN A 40 16.84 -7.19 11.21
C GLN A 40 17.68 -8.46 11.38
N GLU A 41 17.78 -8.99 12.59
CA GLU A 41 18.49 -10.25 12.87
C GLU A 41 17.78 -11.47 12.24
N VAL A 42 16.45 -11.44 12.16
CA VAL A 42 15.65 -12.57 11.63
C VAL A 42 15.41 -12.43 10.12
N LEU A 43 15.13 -11.21 9.63
CA LEU A 43 14.64 -10.95 8.28
C LEU A 43 15.62 -10.12 7.42
N GLY A 44 16.71 -9.65 8.01
CA GLY A 44 17.65 -8.72 7.37
C GLY A 44 17.17 -7.26 7.40
N ALA A 45 18.05 -6.35 7.00
CA ALA A 45 17.69 -4.95 6.81
C ALA A 45 16.78 -4.80 5.57
N PRO A 46 15.72 -3.98 5.63
CA PRO A 46 14.85 -3.78 4.47
C PRO A 46 15.62 -3.11 3.34
N SER A 47 15.46 -3.65 2.13
CA SER A 47 16.08 -3.10 0.91
C SER A 47 15.37 -1.85 0.39
N ARG A 48 14.13 -1.59 0.84
CA ARG A 48 13.30 -0.44 0.45
C ARG A 48 12.56 0.12 1.65
N CYS A 49 12.39 1.44 1.66
CA CYS A 49 11.58 2.13 2.66
C CYS A 49 10.66 3.11 1.95
N ASN A 50 9.36 2.78 1.92
CA ASN A 50 8.34 3.58 1.25
C ASN A 50 7.46 4.30 2.26
N ALA A 51 6.95 5.46 1.85
CA ALA A 51 5.93 6.22 2.57
C ALA A 51 4.57 6.09 1.89
N TRP A 52 3.53 6.09 2.72
CA TRP A 52 2.13 6.23 2.31
C TRP A 52 1.54 7.42 3.08
N VAL A 53 1.22 8.50 2.37
CA VAL A 53 0.67 9.72 2.94
C VAL A 53 -0.59 10.08 2.17
N GLY A 54 -1.68 10.35 2.89
CA GLY A 54 -2.92 10.70 2.22
C GLY A 54 -3.99 11.20 3.17
N THR A 55 -5.07 11.68 2.57
CA THR A 55 -6.27 12.11 3.30
C THR A 55 -7.05 10.93 3.86
N SER A 56 -8.14 11.18 4.58
CA SER A 56 -9.08 10.10 4.93
C SER A 56 -9.59 9.39 3.66
N ARG A 57 -9.94 8.10 3.79
CA ARG A 57 -10.56 7.27 2.72
C ARG A 57 -9.67 6.95 1.51
N THR A 58 -8.35 7.03 1.64
CA THR A 58 -7.46 6.40 0.65
C THR A 58 -7.65 4.89 0.64
N LEU A 59 -7.68 4.30 -0.56
CA LEU A 59 -7.87 2.87 -0.76
C LEU A 59 -6.65 2.29 -1.49
N THR A 60 -6.15 1.16 -0.98
CA THR A 60 -5.20 0.31 -1.70
C THR A 60 -5.91 -0.99 -2.04
N PRO A 61 -6.09 -1.33 -3.33
CA PRO A 61 -6.78 -2.55 -3.72
C PRO A 61 -6.15 -3.79 -3.09
N CYS A 62 -6.93 -4.84 -2.89
CA CYS A 62 -6.41 -6.11 -2.39
C CYS A 62 -5.37 -6.65 -3.38
N HIS A 63 -4.15 -6.91 -2.90
CA HIS A 63 -3.04 -7.37 -3.72
C HIS A 63 -2.07 -8.21 -2.89
N TRP A 64 -1.05 -8.76 -3.54
CA TRP A 64 0.09 -9.41 -2.90
C TRP A 64 1.41 -8.86 -3.42
N ASP A 65 2.45 -8.87 -2.58
CA ASP A 65 3.82 -8.51 -2.94
C ASP A 65 4.70 -9.76 -2.99
N SER A 66 5.73 -9.73 -3.84
CA SER A 66 6.71 -10.81 -3.99
C SER A 66 7.82 -10.80 -2.92
N TYR A 67 7.70 -9.95 -1.92
CA TYR A 67 8.67 -9.71 -0.86
C TYR A 67 7.95 -9.53 0.49
N ASP A 68 8.67 -9.80 1.57
CA ASP A 68 8.17 -9.56 2.93
C ASP A 68 8.07 -8.05 3.22
N ASN A 69 7.02 -7.67 3.95
CA ASN A 69 6.72 -6.28 4.25
C ASN A 69 6.55 -6.05 5.75
N PHE A 70 7.01 -4.89 6.20
CA PHE A 70 6.62 -4.30 7.47
C PHE A 70 5.83 -3.02 7.22
N LEU A 71 4.60 -2.95 7.74
CA LEU A 71 3.79 -1.74 7.70
C LEU A 71 3.77 -1.09 9.09
N ALA A 72 4.40 0.09 9.21
CA ALA A 72 4.36 0.90 10.42
C ALA A 72 3.40 2.08 10.26
N GLN A 73 2.44 2.23 11.17
CA GLN A 73 1.50 3.35 11.19
C GLN A 73 2.04 4.47 12.09
N VAL A 74 2.27 5.66 11.52
CA VAL A 74 2.77 6.82 12.27
C VAL A 74 1.65 7.75 12.76
N HIS A 75 0.63 8.02 11.91
CA HIS A 75 -0.47 8.93 12.25
C HIS A 75 -1.82 8.45 11.70
N GLY A 76 -2.90 8.63 12.46
CA GLY A 76 -4.24 8.18 12.09
C GLY A 76 -4.45 6.67 12.27
N PHE A 77 -5.42 6.10 11.56
CA PHE A 77 -5.73 4.67 11.60
C PHE A 77 -5.92 4.10 10.20
N LYS A 78 -5.60 2.82 10.03
CA LYS A 78 -5.78 2.08 8.77
C LYS A 78 -6.46 0.75 9.06
N ARG A 79 -7.54 0.44 8.35
CA ARG A 79 -8.09 -0.91 8.32
C ARG A 79 -7.28 -1.74 7.33
N VAL A 80 -6.76 -2.87 7.80
CA VAL A 80 -6.04 -3.83 6.97
C VAL A 80 -6.79 -5.15 7.00
N VAL A 81 -7.06 -5.71 5.82
CA VAL A 81 -7.64 -7.05 5.67
C VAL A 81 -6.56 -7.94 5.09
N LEU A 82 -6.17 -8.98 5.83
CA LEU A 82 -5.21 -9.98 5.40
C LEU A 82 -5.96 -11.25 5.02
N LEU A 83 -5.70 -11.74 3.80
CA LEU A 83 -6.26 -12.98 3.29
C LEU A 83 -5.13 -13.97 3.08
N SER A 84 -5.35 -15.22 3.48
CA SER A 84 -4.33 -16.26 3.39
C SER A 84 -3.96 -16.54 1.93
N PRO A 85 -2.69 -16.84 1.60
CA PRO A 85 -2.30 -17.29 0.26
C PRO A 85 -3.13 -18.47 -0.27
N ASN A 86 -3.63 -19.34 0.62
CA ASN A 86 -4.50 -20.47 0.26
C ASN A 86 -5.87 -20.04 -0.29
N GLN A 87 -6.25 -18.77 -0.13
CA GLN A 87 -7.47 -18.19 -0.68
C GLN A 87 -7.27 -17.53 -2.04
N ARG A 88 -6.06 -17.57 -2.61
CA ARG A 88 -5.70 -16.89 -3.88
C ARG A 88 -6.69 -17.13 -5.02
N THR A 89 -7.20 -18.36 -5.16
CA THR A 89 -8.17 -18.72 -6.22
C THR A 89 -9.50 -17.98 -6.10
N LYS A 90 -9.84 -17.46 -4.92
CA LYS A 90 -11.04 -16.66 -4.63
C LYS A 90 -10.83 -15.16 -4.85
N LEU A 91 -9.60 -14.73 -5.15
CA LEU A 91 -9.27 -13.31 -5.33
C LEU A 91 -9.41 -12.84 -6.79
N HIS A 92 -9.77 -13.74 -7.72
CA HIS A 92 -10.06 -13.41 -9.13
C HIS A 92 -8.98 -12.58 -9.85
N VAL A 93 -7.73 -12.72 -9.42
CA VAL A 93 -6.58 -12.04 -10.03
C VAL A 93 -6.46 -12.50 -11.48
N LYS A 94 -6.51 -11.56 -12.43
CA LYS A 94 -6.38 -11.86 -13.86
C LYS A 94 -4.89 -12.01 -14.19
N VAL A 95 -4.52 -13.18 -14.71
CA VAL A 95 -3.13 -13.46 -15.12
C VAL A 95 -2.81 -12.83 -16.48
N ASP A 96 -3.84 -12.57 -17.32
CA ASP A 96 -3.66 -12.03 -18.67
C ASP A 96 -4.68 -10.93 -18.99
N ALA A 97 -4.25 -9.67 -18.98
CA ALA A 97 -4.87 -8.57 -19.74
C ALA A 97 -3.94 -7.34 -19.73
N GLY A 98 -3.25 -7.11 -20.85
CA GLY A 98 -2.66 -5.84 -21.31
C GLY A 98 -2.10 -4.86 -20.27
N THR A 99 -0.78 -4.70 -20.25
CA THR A 99 0.04 -3.51 -19.87
C THR A 99 -0.25 -2.70 -18.59
N ALA A 100 -1.28 -2.98 -17.79
CA ALA A 100 -1.72 -2.07 -16.72
C ALA A 100 -1.93 -2.69 -15.33
N SER A 101 -1.94 -4.02 -15.18
CA SER A 101 -2.02 -4.64 -13.85
C SER A 101 -0.89 -5.67 -13.68
N GLN A 102 -0.12 -5.56 -12.60
CA GLN A 102 1.06 -6.40 -12.30
C GLN A 102 0.70 -7.87 -11.97
N GLY A 103 -0.48 -8.36 -12.38
CA GLY A 103 -0.92 -9.74 -12.16
C GLY A 103 -1.05 -10.13 -10.68
N ASN A 104 -1.05 -9.14 -9.78
CA ASN A 104 -1.04 -9.34 -8.34
C ASN A 104 -2.18 -8.60 -7.60
N ILE A 105 -3.02 -7.86 -8.34
CA ILE A 105 -4.14 -7.09 -7.79
C ILE A 105 -5.45 -7.82 -8.06
N SER A 106 -6.28 -7.95 -7.02
CA SER A 106 -7.65 -8.43 -7.14
C SER A 106 -8.54 -7.34 -7.75
N PRO A 107 -9.38 -7.67 -8.75
CA PRO A 107 -10.38 -6.74 -9.26
C PRO A 107 -11.58 -6.59 -8.32
N VAL A 108 -11.67 -7.40 -7.26
CA VAL A 108 -12.78 -7.34 -6.30
C VAL A 108 -12.56 -6.16 -5.37
N ASN A 109 -13.50 -5.22 -5.39
CA ASN A 109 -13.51 -4.14 -4.41
C ASN A 109 -14.04 -4.67 -3.07
N VAL A 110 -13.12 -4.96 -2.14
CA VAL A 110 -13.47 -5.45 -0.79
C VAL A 110 -14.11 -4.38 0.11
N GLU A 111 -14.14 -3.13 -0.34
CA GLU A 111 -14.75 -1.99 0.36
C GLU A 111 -16.19 -1.71 -0.09
N GLU A 112 -16.58 -2.19 -1.28
CA GLU A 112 -17.98 -2.27 -1.69
C GLU A 112 -18.63 -3.43 -0.94
N ARG A 113 -19.14 -3.15 0.26
CA ARG A 113 -20.06 -4.10 0.92
C ARG A 113 -21.39 -4.10 0.16
N ALA A 114 -21.91 -5.31 -0.07
CA ALA A 114 -23.32 -5.58 -0.40
C ALA A 114 -24.26 -5.00 0.67
#